data_AF-A0A961KJV3-F1
#
_entry.id   AF-A0A961KJV3-F1
#
_cell.length_a   1.000
_cell.length_b   1.000
_cell.length_c   1.000
_cell.angle_alpha   90.00
_cell.angle_beta   90.00
_cell.angle_gamma   90.00
#
_symmetry.space_group_name_H-M   'P 1'
#
loop_
_entity.id
_entity.type
_entity.pdbx_description
1 polymer ?
#
loop_
_entity_poly.entity_id
_entity_poly.type
_entity_poly.pdbx_seq_one_letter_code
_entity_poly.pdbx_strand_id
1 'polypeptide(L)'
;MNMSRRKSLALLGGGTILAAGAAAGGFAATRTPHAAMAPWSRAGTYHDPRKWALSYAILAPNPHNRQPWLVGLDGERTVTLWRDRVRDLPQTDPFQRQLTIGLGCFLEQMRIAASRKGVGVRLDLYPQGEEGPVAVATFEGSADPDPLFDAIPIRRSCKKPFSDRPVTPETAARLGDHATILTEPGMVEALRKLTWQAWLVEALTPRTLKESVDLMRFGKAEINADPDGIRLGGPFLESLMLVGLLTRKSQADTSSTGFRRGVALYREMLAATPAYAVLTSPTNTRADQIA
;
A
#
# COMPACT_ATOMS: atom_id res chain seq x y z
N MET A 1 -37.41 -40.70 -16.21
CA MET A 1 -36.07 -40.86 -15.57
C MET A 1 -36.19 -40.52 -14.09
N ASN A 2 -36.18 -41.53 -13.20
CA ASN A 2 -36.24 -41.29 -11.75
C ASN A 2 -34.86 -40.86 -11.24
N MET A 3 -34.68 -39.57 -10.98
CA MET A 3 -33.50 -39.06 -10.28
C MET A 3 -33.52 -39.55 -8.82
N SER A 4 -32.37 -40.06 -8.33
CA SER A 4 -32.27 -40.48 -6.93
C SER A 4 -32.30 -39.28 -5.99
N ARG A 5 -32.90 -39.44 -4.80
CA ARG A 5 -32.99 -38.38 -3.76
C ARG A 5 -31.65 -37.70 -3.46
N ARG A 6 -30.51 -38.41 -3.54
CA ARG A 6 -29.16 -37.82 -3.38
C ARG A 6 -28.79 -36.85 -4.50
N LYS A 7 -29.12 -37.16 -5.76
CA LYS A 7 -28.85 -36.25 -6.89
C LYS A 7 -29.73 -35.01 -6.83
N SER A 8 -30.98 -35.15 -6.40
CA SER A 8 -31.90 -34.02 -6.20
C SER A 8 -31.45 -33.10 -5.06
N LEU A 9 -30.99 -33.64 -3.93
CA LEU A 9 -30.44 -32.85 -2.81
C LEU A 9 -29.12 -32.15 -3.19
N ALA A 10 -28.26 -32.80 -3.97
CA ALA A 10 -27.03 -32.19 -4.47
C ALA A 10 -27.30 -31.07 -5.49
N LEU A 11 -28.29 -31.22 -6.37
CA LEU A 11 -28.69 -30.18 -7.33
C LEU A 11 -29.40 -29.01 -6.65
N LEU A 12 -30.31 -29.28 -5.70
CA LEU A 12 -31.00 -28.25 -4.93
C LEU A 12 -30.01 -27.50 -4.06
N GLY A 13 -29.19 -28.20 -3.27
CA GLY A 13 -28.16 -27.61 -2.42
C GLY A 13 -27.12 -26.82 -3.21
N GLY A 14 -26.59 -27.41 -4.30
CA GLY A 14 -25.65 -26.76 -5.21
C GLY A 14 -26.23 -25.53 -5.91
N GLY A 15 -27.48 -25.60 -6.36
CA GLY A 15 -28.21 -24.50 -7.00
C GLY A 15 -28.52 -23.35 -6.04
N THR A 16 -28.94 -23.64 -4.79
CA THR A 16 -29.14 -22.61 -3.76
C THR A 16 -27.83 -21.96 -3.33
N ILE A 17 -26.73 -22.71 -3.22
CA ILE A 17 -25.40 -22.17 -2.90
C ILE A 17 -24.91 -21.26 -4.04
N LEU A 18 -25.10 -21.66 -5.30
CA LEU A 18 -24.74 -20.83 -6.47
C LEU A 18 -25.58 -19.54 -6.54
N ALA A 19 -26.90 -19.63 -6.35
CA ALA A 19 -27.78 -18.46 -6.38
C ALA A 19 -27.51 -17.49 -5.21
N ALA A 20 -27.30 -18.00 -4.00
CA ALA A 20 -26.90 -17.19 -2.85
C ALA A 20 -25.51 -16.57 -3.05
N GLY A 21 -24.55 -17.31 -3.61
CA GLY A 21 -23.22 -16.81 -3.96
C GLY A 21 -23.24 -15.72 -5.04
N ALA A 22 -24.11 -15.85 -6.05
CA ALA A 22 -24.28 -14.87 -7.12
C ALA A 22 -24.97 -13.59 -6.62
N ALA A 23 -26.04 -13.71 -5.83
CA ALA A 23 -26.74 -12.58 -5.23
C ALA A 23 -25.87 -11.84 -4.21
N ALA A 24 -25.17 -12.57 -3.34
CA ALA A 24 -24.27 -11.99 -2.36
C ALA A 24 -22.99 -11.42 -3.01
N GLY A 25 -22.49 -12.02 -4.10
CA GLY A 25 -21.41 -11.47 -4.92
C GLY A 25 -21.82 -10.19 -5.65
N GLY A 26 -23.05 -10.12 -6.15
CA GLY A 26 -23.65 -8.92 -6.73
C GLY A 26 -23.83 -7.79 -5.71
N PHE A 27 -24.38 -8.09 -4.53
CA PHE A 27 -24.51 -7.12 -3.43
C PHE A 27 -23.15 -6.68 -2.88
N ALA A 28 -22.18 -7.59 -2.75
CA ALA A 28 -20.82 -7.23 -2.38
C ALA A 28 -20.18 -6.31 -3.42
N ALA A 29 -20.50 -6.45 -4.72
CA ALA A 29 -19.97 -5.59 -5.77
C ALA A 29 -20.50 -4.15 -5.75
N THR A 30 -21.73 -3.91 -5.27
CA THR A 30 -22.34 -2.56 -5.26
C THR A 30 -21.87 -1.66 -4.12
N ARG A 31 -21.28 -2.21 -3.06
CA ARG A 31 -20.80 -1.42 -1.92
C ARG A 31 -19.52 -0.63 -2.28
N THR A 32 -19.37 0.60 -1.82
CA THR A 32 -18.13 1.38 -1.97
C THR A 32 -17.58 1.75 -0.59
N PRO A 33 -16.28 1.55 -0.31
CA PRO A 33 -15.72 1.90 0.99
C PRO A 33 -15.46 3.43 1.08
N HIS A 34 -16.54 4.21 1.20
CA HIS A 34 -16.49 5.67 1.15
C HIS A 34 -15.56 6.28 2.21
N ALA A 35 -15.54 5.76 3.44
CA ALA A 35 -14.68 6.29 4.50
C ALA A 35 -13.20 6.12 4.16
N ALA A 36 -12.80 4.93 3.68
CA ALA A 36 -11.44 4.67 3.25
C ALA A 36 -11.02 5.45 1.98
N MET A 37 -11.99 5.91 1.19
CA MET A 37 -11.76 6.71 -0.02
C MET A 37 -11.84 8.22 0.23
N ALA A 38 -12.36 8.65 1.39
CA ALA A 38 -12.58 10.06 1.72
C ALA A 38 -11.33 10.94 1.59
N PRO A 39 -10.09 10.48 1.92
CA PRO A 39 -8.90 11.29 1.68
C PRO A 39 -8.73 11.74 0.23
N TRP A 40 -9.03 10.86 -0.75
CA TRP A 40 -8.92 11.19 -2.17
C TRP A 40 -9.98 12.20 -2.63
N SER A 41 -11.21 12.11 -2.10
CA SER A 41 -12.27 13.04 -2.49
C SER A 41 -12.17 14.40 -1.80
N ARG A 42 -11.51 14.46 -0.64
CA ARG A 42 -11.31 15.71 0.13
C ARG A 42 -10.00 16.41 -0.16
N ALA A 43 -9.06 15.76 -0.85
CA ALA A 43 -7.80 16.38 -1.22
C ALA A 43 -8.04 17.68 -1.98
N GLY A 44 -7.35 18.75 -1.56
CA GLY A 44 -7.44 20.07 -2.17
C GLY A 44 -8.64 20.93 -1.77
N THR A 45 -9.51 20.47 -0.86
CA THR A 45 -10.71 21.21 -0.42
C THR A 45 -10.45 22.21 0.72
N TYR A 46 -9.25 22.23 1.29
CA TYR A 46 -8.89 23.07 2.43
C TYR A 46 -8.37 24.44 2.01
N HIS A 47 -8.74 25.50 2.75
CA HIS A 47 -8.23 26.87 2.49
C HIS A 47 -6.85 27.14 3.09
N ASP A 48 -6.54 26.58 4.28
CA ASP A 48 -5.21 26.69 4.88
C ASP A 48 -4.18 25.99 3.97
N PRO A 49 -3.12 26.68 3.51
CA PRO A 49 -2.15 26.13 2.56
C PRO A 49 -1.44 24.87 3.09
N ARG A 50 -1.22 24.77 4.41
CA ARG A 50 -0.62 23.59 5.04
C ARG A 50 -1.60 22.43 4.99
N LYS A 51 -2.86 22.63 5.39
CA LYS A 51 -3.90 21.59 5.32
C LYS A 51 -4.17 21.15 3.88
N TRP A 52 -4.13 22.09 2.94
CA TRP A 52 -4.24 21.80 1.52
C TRP A 52 -3.13 20.86 1.06
N ALA A 53 -1.86 21.19 1.34
CA ALA A 53 -0.72 20.33 0.98
C ALA A 53 -0.76 18.97 1.69
N LEU A 54 -1.06 18.97 3.00
CA LEU A 54 -1.19 17.77 3.82
C LEU A 54 -2.29 16.83 3.32
N SER A 55 -3.38 17.37 2.75
CA SER A 55 -4.46 16.54 2.19
C SER A 55 -4.03 15.68 1.01
N TYR A 56 -2.95 16.05 0.31
CA TYR A 56 -2.29 15.23 -0.71
C TYR A 56 -1.19 14.36 -0.09
N ALA A 57 -0.45 14.89 0.89
CA ALA A 57 0.62 14.16 1.59
C ALA A 57 0.11 12.84 2.22
N ILE A 58 -1.07 12.84 2.84
CA ILE A 58 -1.69 11.65 3.45
C ILE A 58 -2.01 10.52 2.46
N LEU A 59 -1.90 10.76 1.14
CA LEU A 59 -2.07 9.74 0.11
C LEU A 59 -0.77 8.94 -0.15
N ALA A 60 0.29 9.25 0.60
CA ALA A 60 1.61 8.65 0.45
C ALA A 60 1.57 7.13 0.70
N PRO A 61 2.21 6.34 -0.18
CA PRO A 61 2.37 4.93 0.09
C PRO A 61 3.28 4.74 1.30
N ASN A 62 2.96 3.75 2.12
CA ASN A 62 3.78 3.33 3.25
C ASN A 62 3.52 1.83 3.55
N PRO A 63 4.44 1.15 4.26
CA PRO A 63 4.33 -0.27 4.56
C PRO A 63 3.02 -0.62 5.24
N HIS A 64 2.39 -1.70 4.79
CA HIS A 64 1.06 -2.15 5.24
C HIS A 64 -0.02 -1.06 5.25
N ASN A 65 0.18 0.07 4.57
CA ASN A 65 -0.68 1.24 4.67
C ASN A 65 -0.93 1.66 6.14
N ARG A 66 0.07 1.52 7.02
CA ARG A 66 0.02 1.93 8.43
C ARG A 66 -0.22 3.41 8.64
N GLN A 67 0.17 4.27 7.70
CA GLN A 67 -0.03 5.72 7.76
C GLN A 67 0.53 6.34 9.06
N PRO A 68 1.85 6.15 9.36
CA PRO A 68 2.42 6.40 10.68
C PRO A 68 2.75 7.88 10.94
N TRP A 69 1.93 8.82 10.46
CA TRP A 69 2.19 10.26 10.56
C TRP A 69 1.34 10.92 11.66
N LEU A 70 1.99 11.66 12.55
CA LEU A 70 1.35 12.61 13.45
C LEU A 70 1.81 14.01 13.05
N VAL A 71 0.86 14.91 12.85
CA VAL A 71 1.14 16.25 12.34
C VAL A 71 0.67 17.31 13.31
N GLY A 72 1.59 18.18 13.71
CA GLY A 72 1.32 19.42 14.44
C GLY A 72 1.31 20.59 13.48
N LEU A 73 0.37 21.51 13.68
CA LEU A 73 0.31 22.77 12.96
C LEU A 73 0.72 23.87 13.92
N ASP A 74 1.95 24.36 13.76
CA ASP A 74 2.54 25.34 14.65
C ASP A 74 2.49 26.73 13.98
N GLY A 75 1.82 27.68 14.64
CA GLY A 75 1.57 29.00 14.07
C GLY A 75 0.81 28.96 12.74
N GLU A 76 1.22 29.81 11.78
CA GLU A 76 0.57 29.94 10.46
C GLU A 76 1.33 29.24 9.33
N ARG A 77 2.61 28.87 9.56
CA ARG A 77 3.53 28.47 8.48
C ARG A 77 4.27 27.18 8.74
N THR A 78 4.16 26.62 9.94
CA THR A 78 4.96 25.46 10.32
C THR A 78 4.08 24.23 10.44
N VAL A 79 4.66 23.12 9.98
CA VAL A 79 4.13 21.77 10.10
C VAL A 79 5.23 20.94 10.74
N THR A 80 4.96 20.36 11.90
CA THR A 80 5.88 19.43 12.55
C THR A 80 5.38 18.00 12.35
N LEU A 81 6.24 17.13 11.82
CA LEU A 81 5.93 15.73 11.55
C LEU A 81 6.61 14.84 12.58
N TRP A 82 5.83 14.00 13.24
CA TRP A 82 6.31 12.89 14.07
C TRP A 82 5.88 11.56 13.50
N ARG A 83 6.60 10.51 13.88
CA ARG A 83 6.20 9.13 13.66
C ARG A 83 5.23 8.69 14.75
N ASP A 84 4.09 8.17 14.35
CA ASP A 84 3.17 7.48 15.26
C ASP A 84 3.74 6.09 15.61
N ARG A 85 4.38 5.98 16.79
CA ARG A 85 4.98 4.70 17.25
C ARG A 85 3.93 3.61 17.52
N VAL A 86 2.66 3.97 17.73
CA VAL A 86 1.56 2.98 17.86
C VAL A 86 1.31 2.28 16.53
N ARG A 87 1.73 2.90 15.42
CA ARG A 87 1.58 2.35 14.07
C ARG A 87 2.80 1.58 13.57
N ASP A 88 3.77 1.33 14.44
CA ASP A 88 4.97 0.55 14.13
C ASP A 88 4.66 -0.90 13.70
N LEU A 89 5.65 -1.49 13.04
CA LEU A 89 5.65 -2.86 12.55
C LEU A 89 6.82 -3.63 13.18
N PRO A 90 6.76 -3.95 14.49
CA PRO A 90 7.88 -4.54 15.21
C PRO A 90 8.36 -5.89 14.64
N GLN A 91 7.55 -6.61 13.87
CA GLN A 91 7.94 -7.88 13.28
C GLN A 91 8.42 -7.75 11.83
N THR A 92 7.69 -6.99 11.00
CA THR A 92 7.95 -6.87 9.54
C THR A 92 8.86 -5.70 9.17
N ASP A 93 8.98 -4.68 10.03
CA ASP A 93 9.93 -3.57 9.90
C ASP A 93 10.56 -3.22 11.27
N PRO A 94 11.29 -4.15 11.91
CA PRO A 94 11.81 -3.98 13.27
C PRO A 94 12.75 -2.77 13.41
N PHE A 95 13.46 -2.42 12.33
CA PHE A 95 14.34 -1.26 12.27
C PHE A 95 13.63 0.02 11.85
N GLN A 96 12.31 -0.03 11.61
CA GLN A 96 11.46 1.10 11.20
C GLN A 96 11.94 1.78 9.91
N ARG A 97 12.73 1.07 9.09
CA ARG A 97 13.36 1.62 7.88
C ARG A 97 12.31 1.91 6.83
N GLN A 98 11.40 0.97 6.61
CA GLN A 98 10.38 1.09 5.58
C GLN A 98 9.34 2.16 5.96
N LEU A 99 8.95 2.23 7.23
CA LEU A 99 8.05 3.27 7.73
C LEU A 99 8.70 4.66 7.62
N THR A 100 10.00 4.78 7.89
CA THR A 100 10.76 6.03 7.71
C THR A 100 10.76 6.46 6.24
N ILE A 101 11.02 5.55 5.30
CA ILE A 101 10.90 5.86 3.86
C ILE A 101 9.48 6.34 3.49
N GLY A 102 8.45 5.74 4.08
CA GLY A 102 7.06 6.19 3.91
C GLY A 102 6.82 7.62 4.42
N LEU A 103 7.50 8.05 5.48
CA LEU A 103 7.47 9.43 5.97
C LEU A 103 8.19 10.39 5.01
N GLY A 104 9.25 9.94 4.32
CA GLY A 104 9.89 10.69 3.23
C GLY A 104 8.93 10.91 2.05
N CYS A 105 8.22 9.86 1.63
CA CYS A 105 7.17 9.98 0.62
C CYS A 105 6.06 10.96 1.03
N PHE A 106 5.69 11.00 2.31
CA PHE A 106 4.74 11.97 2.84
C PHE A 106 5.26 13.41 2.70
N LEU A 107 6.49 13.66 3.14
CA LEU A 107 7.12 14.99 3.07
C LEU A 107 7.27 15.47 1.62
N GLU A 108 7.69 14.59 0.72
CA GLU A 108 7.86 14.94 -0.70
C GLU A 108 6.53 15.27 -1.36
N GLN A 109 5.48 14.46 -1.13
CA GLN A 109 4.15 14.80 -1.65
C GLN A 109 3.60 16.11 -1.07
N MET A 110 3.93 16.45 0.18
CA MET A 110 3.57 17.76 0.75
C MET A 110 4.28 18.91 0.01
N ARG A 111 5.58 18.76 -0.32
CA ARG A 111 6.33 19.76 -1.10
C ARG A 111 5.77 19.93 -2.51
N ILE A 112 5.58 18.83 -3.23
CA ILE A 112 4.97 18.80 -4.58
C ILE A 112 3.59 19.45 -4.56
N ALA A 113 2.78 19.15 -3.54
CA ALA A 113 1.49 19.80 -3.39
C ALA A 113 1.66 21.31 -3.17
N ALA A 114 2.42 21.74 -2.16
CA ALA A 114 2.60 23.15 -1.86
C ALA A 114 3.08 23.98 -3.08
N SER A 115 3.98 23.42 -3.89
CA SER A 115 4.48 24.10 -5.10
C SER A 115 3.39 24.33 -6.15
N ARG A 116 2.35 23.50 -6.22
CA ARG A 116 1.16 23.75 -7.08
C ARG A 116 0.43 25.05 -6.72
N LYS A 117 0.59 25.54 -5.49
CA LYS A 117 0.08 26.83 -5.02
C LYS A 117 1.13 27.95 -5.07
N GLY A 118 2.28 27.70 -5.69
CA GLY A 118 3.39 28.64 -5.79
C GLY A 118 4.19 28.79 -4.49
N VAL A 119 4.00 27.90 -3.50
CA VAL A 119 4.60 28.03 -2.16
C VAL A 119 5.73 27.01 -2.00
N GLY A 120 6.90 27.50 -1.61
CA GLY A 120 8.02 26.64 -1.23
C GLY A 120 7.85 26.06 0.17
N VAL A 121 8.53 24.94 0.43
CA VAL A 121 8.57 24.31 1.75
C VAL A 121 10.01 23.90 2.05
N ARG A 122 10.60 24.51 3.07
CA ARG A 122 11.90 24.11 3.62
C ARG A 122 11.69 23.01 4.66
N LEU A 123 12.42 21.92 4.52
CA LEU A 123 12.41 20.82 5.49
C LEU A 123 13.68 20.89 6.35
N ASP A 124 13.49 20.83 7.65
CA ASP A 124 14.55 20.58 8.63
C ASP A 124 14.34 19.19 9.22
N LEU A 125 15.23 18.24 8.91
CA LEU A 125 15.07 16.83 9.26
C LEU A 125 15.70 16.55 10.62
N TYR A 126 14.96 15.87 11.49
CA TYR A 126 15.39 15.49 12.84
C TYR A 126 16.03 16.63 13.64
N PRO A 127 15.39 17.82 13.74
CA PRO A 127 15.99 19.00 14.38
C PRO A 127 16.26 18.82 15.88
N GLN A 128 15.69 17.77 16.49
CA GLN A 128 15.87 17.39 17.90
C GLN A 128 16.39 15.96 18.04
N GLY A 129 17.03 15.42 16.99
CA GLY A 129 17.49 14.03 16.92
C GLY A 129 16.39 13.03 16.54
N GLU A 130 16.78 11.76 16.38
CA GLU A 130 15.92 10.70 15.81
C GLU A 130 14.73 10.29 16.69
N GLU A 131 14.78 10.57 18.01
CA GLU A 131 13.65 10.35 18.92
C GLU A 131 12.66 11.53 18.96
N GLY A 132 13.00 12.66 18.32
CA GLY A 132 12.17 13.86 18.23
C GLY A 132 11.26 13.88 17.00
N PRO A 133 10.87 15.07 16.51
CA PRO A 133 10.20 15.21 15.22
C PRO A 133 11.06 14.64 14.09
N VAL A 134 10.41 13.95 13.15
CA VAL A 134 11.03 13.48 11.90
C VAL A 134 11.43 14.67 11.03
N ALA A 135 10.57 15.68 10.96
CA ALA A 135 10.86 16.92 10.27
C ALA A 135 10.06 18.09 10.83
N VAL A 136 10.63 19.28 10.73
CA VAL A 136 9.90 20.55 10.81
C VAL A 136 9.90 21.16 9.42
N ALA A 137 8.70 21.31 8.85
CA ALA A 137 8.47 21.88 7.54
C ALA A 137 7.97 23.32 7.68
N THR A 138 8.73 24.26 7.11
CA THR A 138 8.37 25.69 7.09
C THR A 138 7.91 26.07 5.69
N PHE A 139 6.67 26.54 5.57
CA PHE A 139 6.09 27.02 4.32
C PHE A 139 6.62 28.41 4.05
N GLU A 140 7.52 28.54 3.07
CA GLU A 140 8.22 29.79 2.76
C GLU A 140 8.80 29.85 1.35
N GLY A 141 9.00 31.08 0.87
CA GLY A 141 9.46 31.33 -0.48
C GLY A 141 8.42 30.95 -1.54
N SER A 142 8.82 31.14 -2.79
CA SER A 142 8.07 30.70 -3.97
C SER A 142 8.66 29.41 -4.51
N ALA A 143 7.81 28.57 -5.09
CA ALA A 143 8.25 27.39 -5.84
C ALA A 143 7.44 27.26 -7.12
N ASP A 144 8.10 26.82 -8.20
CA ASP A 144 7.41 26.49 -9.44
C ASP A 144 6.57 25.23 -9.25
N PRO A 145 5.36 25.15 -9.84
CA PRO A 145 4.54 23.96 -9.76
C PRO A 145 5.25 22.71 -10.28
N ASP A 146 5.32 21.69 -9.43
CA ASP A 146 5.95 20.43 -9.81
C ASP A 146 5.03 19.64 -10.76
N PRO A 147 5.53 19.15 -11.91
CA PRO A 147 4.72 18.42 -12.90
C PRO A 147 4.18 17.07 -12.38
N LEU A 148 4.73 16.52 -11.29
CA LEU A 148 4.28 15.27 -10.69
C LEU A 148 3.04 15.43 -9.80
N PHE A 149 2.57 16.66 -9.55
CA PHE A 149 1.37 16.90 -8.73
C PHE A 149 0.16 16.08 -9.19
N ASP A 150 -0.10 16.07 -10.50
CA ASP A 150 -1.27 15.37 -11.07
C ASP A 150 -1.16 13.83 -10.96
N ALA A 151 0.03 13.29 -10.67
CA ALA A 151 0.24 11.86 -10.42
C ALA A 151 -0.20 11.43 -9.01
N ILE A 152 -0.15 12.31 -8.00
CA ILE A 152 -0.47 12.00 -6.59
C ILE A 152 -1.85 11.32 -6.43
N PRO A 153 -2.98 11.89 -6.92
CA PRO A 153 -4.31 11.34 -6.65
C PRO A 153 -4.56 10.01 -7.37
N ILE A 154 -3.92 9.80 -8.53
CA ILE A 154 -4.15 8.63 -9.39
C ILE A 154 -3.17 7.49 -9.14
N ARG A 155 -2.03 7.74 -8.46
CA ARG A 155 -1.05 6.70 -8.12
C ARG A 155 -1.71 5.58 -7.31
N ARG A 156 -1.36 4.34 -7.65
CA ARG A 156 -1.75 3.13 -6.93
C ARG A 156 -0.58 2.15 -6.87
N SER A 157 -0.54 1.31 -5.84
CA SER A 157 0.34 0.15 -5.81
C SER A 157 -0.35 -0.98 -6.58
N CYS A 158 0.17 -1.33 -7.76
CA CYS A 158 -0.36 -2.44 -8.54
C CYS A 158 -0.02 -3.76 -7.86
N LYS A 159 -1.04 -4.55 -7.49
CA LYS A 159 -0.91 -5.89 -6.90
C LYS A 159 -1.49 -6.95 -7.83
N LYS A 160 -1.08 -6.90 -9.11
CA LYS A 160 -1.50 -7.80 -10.18
C LYS A 160 -0.28 -8.15 -11.04
N PRO A 161 -0.27 -9.32 -11.71
CA PRO A 161 0.74 -9.64 -12.71
C PRO A 161 0.85 -8.51 -13.74
N PHE A 162 2.08 -8.09 -14.05
CA PHE A 162 2.30 -7.18 -15.16
C PHE A 162 2.20 -7.93 -16.49
N SER A 163 1.90 -7.21 -17.57
CA SER A 163 1.98 -7.77 -18.92
C SER A 163 3.40 -8.23 -19.21
N ASP A 164 3.55 -9.31 -19.96
CA ASP A 164 4.82 -9.74 -20.53
C ASP A 164 5.26 -8.83 -21.69
N ARG A 165 5.58 -7.58 -21.34
CA ARG A 165 6.04 -6.54 -22.25
C ARG A 165 7.35 -5.98 -21.69
N PRO A 166 8.45 -6.01 -22.47
CA PRO A 166 9.72 -5.48 -22.02
C PRO A 166 9.64 -3.96 -21.81
N VAL A 167 10.41 -3.46 -20.85
CA VAL A 167 10.68 -2.02 -20.71
C VAL A 167 11.66 -1.63 -21.82
N THR A 168 11.32 -0.63 -22.63
CA THR A 168 12.19 -0.22 -23.73
C THR A 168 13.44 0.51 -23.22
N PRO A 169 14.58 0.46 -23.93
CA PRO A 169 15.79 1.18 -23.55
C PRO A 169 15.56 2.68 -23.35
N GLU A 170 14.70 3.30 -24.17
CA GLU A 170 14.36 4.73 -24.07
C GLU A 170 13.59 5.02 -22.78
N THR A 171 12.69 4.12 -22.38
CA THR A 171 11.94 4.25 -21.13
C THR A 171 12.87 4.07 -19.92
N ALA A 172 13.77 3.09 -19.99
CA ALA A 172 14.76 2.85 -18.93
C ALA A 172 15.72 4.05 -18.78
N ALA A 173 16.22 4.60 -19.89
CA ALA A 173 17.10 5.77 -19.89
C ALA A 173 16.44 7.00 -19.26
N ARG A 174 15.16 7.26 -19.55
CA ARG A 174 14.41 8.37 -18.95
C ARG A 174 14.25 8.27 -17.42
N LEU A 175 14.40 7.08 -16.86
CA LEU A 175 14.32 6.85 -15.41
C LEU A 175 15.70 6.72 -14.75
N GLY A 176 16.77 6.67 -15.55
CA GLY A 176 18.14 6.40 -15.08
C GLY A 176 18.67 7.46 -14.11
N ASP A 177 18.22 8.71 -14.23
CA ASP A 177 18.58 9.80 -13.31
C ASP A 177 17.93 9.66 -11.92
N HIS A 178 16.91 8.79 -11.80
CA HIS A 178 16.13 8.62 -10.57
C HIS A 178 16.33 7.26 -9.91
N ALA A 179 16.65 6.23 -10.68
CA ALA A 179 16.84 4.87 -10.18
C ALA A 179 17.74 4.05 -11.10
N THR A 180 18.42 3.05 -10.56
CA THR A 180 19.06 2.02 -11.39
C THR A 180 17.98 1.12 -11.98
N ILE A 181 17.83 1.15 -13.30
CA ILE A 181 16.84 0.33 -14.01
C ILE A 181 17.51 -0.96 -14.50
N LEU A 182 16.97 -2.10 -14.06
CA LEU A 182 17.49 -3.43 -14.32
C LEU A 182 16.52 -4.19 -15.24
N THR A 183 16.90 -4.33 -16.50
CA THR A 183 16.13 -5.02 -17.55
C THR A 183 16.81 -6.30 -18.06
N GLU A 184 18.07 -6.52 -17.70
CA GLU A 184 18.85 -7.68 -18.14
C GLU A 184 18.19 -9.00 -17.70
N PRO A 185 17.84 -9.93 -18.60
CA PRO A 185 17.02 -11.10 -18.26
C PRO A 185 17.57 -11.95 -17.11
N GLY A 186 18.89 -12.17 -17.07
CA GLY A 186 19.53 -12.91 -15.99
C GLY A 186 19.43 -12.21 -14.64
N MET A 187 19.57 -10.88 -14.61
CA MET A 187 19.42 -10.08 -13.39
C MET A 187 17.96 -10.01 -12.93
N VAL A 188 17.03 -9.81 -13.85
CA VAL A 188 15.59 -9.80 -13.57
C VAL A 188 15.16 -11.15 -12.97
N GLU A 189 15.62 -12.26 -13.53
CA GLU A 189 15.31 -13.59 -12.99
C GLU A 189 15.94 -13.83 -11.61
N ALA A 190 17.17 -13.36 -11.39
CA ALA A 190 17.80 -13.42 -10.07
C ALA A 190 17.01 -12.62 -9.02
N LEU A 191 16.56 -11.41 -9.36
CA LEU A 191 15.76 -10.57 -8.49
C LEU A 191 14.36 -11.14 -8.23
N ARG A 192 13.71 -11.75 -9.24
CA ARG A 192 12.43 -12.46 -9.04
C ARG A 192 12.56 -13.59 -8.02
N LYS A 193 13.65 -14.35 -8.09
CA LYS A 193 13.94 -15.41 -7.11
C LYS A 193 14.16 -14.81 -5.72
N LEU A 194 14.96 -13.75 -5.62
CA LEU A 194 15.26 -13.10 -4.35
C LEU A 194 14.00 -12.49 -3.70
N THR A 195 13.18 -11.77 -4.46
CA THR A 195 11.94 -11.17 -3.93
C THR A 195 10.92 -12.23 -3.53
N TRP A 196 10.83 -13.34 -4.28
CA TRP A 196 10.00 -14.49 -3.90
C TRP A 196 10.46 -15.14 -2.59
N GLN A 197 11.77 -15.36 -2.44
CA GLN A 197 12.34 -15.93 -1.22
C GLN A 197 12.13 -14.99 -0.02
N ALA A 198 12.36 -13.69 -0.18
CA ALA A 198 12.12 -12.70 0.86
C ALA A 198 10.64 -12.68 1.29
N TRP A 199 9.72 -12.71 0.33
CA TRP A 199 8.28 -12.79 0.62
C TRP A 199 7.92 -14.07 1.39
N LEU A 200 8.48 -15.22 1.00
CA LEU A 200 8.26 -16.49 1.70
C LEU A 200 8.78 -16.47 3.14
N VAL A 201 9.94 -15.85 3.39
CA VAL A 201 10.48 -15.72 4.75
C VAL A 201 9.49 -14.97 5.65
N GLU A 202 8.94 -13.86 5.18
CA GLU A 202 7.94 -13.10 5.93
C GLU A 202 6.62 -13.87 6.10
N ALA A 203 6.14 -14.52 5.03
CA ALA A 203 4.86 -15.23 5.03
C ALA A 203 4.88 -16.54 5.85
N LEU A 204 6.04 -17.17 6.03
CA LEU A 204 6.19 -18.44 6.75
C LEU A 204 6.76 -18.28 8.16
N THR A 205 7.27 -17.09 8.50
CA THR A 205 7.71 -16.79 9.87
C THR A 205 6.49 -16.47 10.74
N PRO A 206 6.21 -17.23 11.82
CA PRO A 206 4.93 -17.10 12.54
C PRO A 206 4.63 -15.69 13.09
N ARG A 207 5.65 -15.01 13.63
CA ARG A 207 5.50 -13.67 14.23
C ARG A 207 5.21 -12.58 13.19
N THR A 208 5.85 -12.64 12.03
CA THR A 208 5.62 -11.69 10.92
C THR A 208 4.28 -11.98 10.25
N LEU A 209 3.97 -13.25 9.99
CA LEU A 209 2.67 -13.65 9.46
C LEU A 209 1.53 -13.16 10.35
N LYS A 210 1.66 -13.34 11.67
CA LYS A 210 0.66 -12.85 12.63
C LYS A 210 0.47 -11.33 12.51
N GLU A 211 1.54 -10.55 12.49
CA GLU A 211 1.46 -9.09 12.33
C GLU A 211 0.74 -8.70 11.04
N SER A 212 1.08 -9.32 9.90
CA SER A 212 0.38 -9.08 8.63
C SER A 212 -1.10 -9.46 8.71
N VAL A 213 -1.44 -10.61 9.29
CA VAL A 213 -2.83 -11.09 9.42
C VAL A 213 -3.65 -10.17 10.34
N ASP A 214 -3.08 -9.68 11.43
CA ASP A 214 -3.76 -8.71 12.33
C ASP A 214 -4.06 -7.39 11.60
N LEU A 215 -3.20 -7.01 10.66
CA LEU A 215 -3.35 -5.81 9.83
C LEU A 215 -4.20 -6.01 8.56
N MET A 216 -4.71 -7.22 8.31
CA MET A 216 -5.65 -7.44 7.20
C MET A 216 -7.05 -6.91 7.54
N ARG A 217 -7.66 -6.23 6.56
CA ARG A 217 -9.05 -5.74 6.61
C ARG A 217 -9.90 -6.58 5.66
N PHE A 218 -10.77 -7.42 6.20
CA PHE A 218 -11.60 -8.37 5.46
C PHE A 218 -12.93 -7.72 5.05
N GLY A 219 -13.04 -7.38 3.77
CA GLY A 219 -14.26 -6.84 3.17
C GLY A 219 -14.52 -5.38 3.54
N LYS A 220 -15.48 -4.77 2.82
CA LYS A 220 -15.72 -3.31 2.89
C LYS A 220 -16.11 -2.78 4.27
N ALA A 221 -16.68 -3.62 5.13
CA ALA A 221 -17.02 -3.24 6.50
C ALA A 221 -15.77 -2.93 7.33
N GLU A 222 -14.82 -3.87 7.41
CA GLU A 222 -13.55 -3.66 8.13
C GLU A 222 -12.71 -2.55 7.48
N ILE A 223 -12.70 -2.48 6.14
CA ILE A 223 -11.97 -1.44 5.40
C ILE A 223 -12.48 -0.02 5.75
N ASN A 224 -13.79 0.13 5.97
CA ASN A 224 -14.36 1.43 6.36
C ASN A 224 -14.16 1.72 7.86
N ALA A 225 -14.24 0.70 8.70
CA ALA A 225 -14.10 0.86 10.15
C ALA A 225 -12.66 1.27 10.53
N ASP A 226 -11.67 0.70 9.85
CA ASP A 226 -10.26 1.00 10.05
C ASP A 226 -9.55 1.16 8.70
N PRO A 227 -9.52 2.39 8.12
CA PRO A 227 -9.06 2.66 6.76
C PRO A 227 -7.53 2.64 6.59
N ASP A 228 -6.87 1.77 7.34
CA ASP A 228 -5.46 1.44 7.24
C ASP A 228 -5.26 -0.06 6.93
N GLY A 229 -4.02 -0.54 6.87
CA GLY A 229 -3.76 -1.98 6.79
C GLY A 229 -3.84 -2.59 5.38
N ILE A 230 -3.76 -3.93 5.35
CA ILE A 230 -3.81 -4.72 4.13
C ILE A 230 -5.27 -4.97 3.76
N ARG A 231 -5.75 -4.20 2.79
CA ARG A 231 -7.08 -4.38 2.23
C ARG A 231 -7.24 -5.75 1.54
N LEU A 232 -8.17 -6.55 2.01
CA LEU A 232 -8.72 -7.71 1.29
C LEU A 232 -10.18 -7.41 0.95
N GLY A 233 -10.45 -7.01 -0.30
CA GLY A 233 -11.80 -6.63 -0.68
C GLY A 233 -12.03 -6.66 -2.19
N GLY A 234 -13.27 -6.40 -2.59
CA GLY A 234 -13.71 -6.50 -3.97
C GLY A 234 -14.52 -7.78 -4.21
N PRO A 235 -15.28 -7.84 -5.32
CA PRO A 235 -16.33 -8.83 -5.51
C PRO A 235 -15.85 -10.28 -5.35
N PHE A 236 -14.68 -10.60 -5.90
CA PHE A 236 -14.11 -11.94 -5.83
C PHE A 236 -13.64 -12.32 -4.42
N LEU A 237 -12.90 -11.46 -3.71
CA LEU A 237 -12.41 -11.80 -2.38
C LEU A 237 -13.56 -11.85 -1.37
N GLU A 238 -14.53 -10.95 -1.47
CA GLU A 238 -15.70 -10.94 -0.59
C GLU A 238 -16.63 -12.14 -0.83
N SER A 239 -16.73 -12.67 -2.06
CA SER A 239 -17.45 -13.92 -2.30
C SER A 239 -16.77 -15.11 -1.62
N LEU A 240 -15.43 -15.16 -1.61
CA LEU A 240 -14.68 -16.18 -0.86
C LEU A 240 -14.86 -16.05 0.66
N MET A 241 -15.01 -14.83 1.18
CA MET A 241 -15.32 -14.59 2.59
C MET A 241 -16.71 -15.10 2.94
N LEU A 242 -17.71 -14.84 2.09
CA LEU A 242 -19.10 -15.26 2.29
C LEU A 242 -19.27 -16.78 2.37
N VAL A 243 -18.47 -17.53 1.60
CA VAL A 243 -18.47 -19.00 1.64
C VAL A 243 -17.46 -19.60 2.63
N GLY A 244 -16.82 -18.76 3.46
CA GLY A 244 -15.90 -19.18 4.53
C GLY A 244 -14.52 -19.65 4.06
N LEU A 245 -14.18 -19.51 2.78
CA LEU A 245 -12.89 -19.91 2.22
C LEU A 245 -11.77 -18.88 2.50
N LEU A 246 -12.14 -17.61 2.67
CA LEU A 246 -11.23 -16.54 3.05
C LEU A 246 -11.62 -15.98 4.42
N THR A 247 -10.87 -16.35 5.46
CA THR A 247 -11.09 -15.87 6.82
C THR A 247 -9.75 -15.49 7.44
N ARG A 248 -9.77 -14.70 8.51
CA ARG A 248 -8.56 -14.39 9.29
C ARG A 248 -7.86 -15.66 9.77
N LYS A 249 -8.64 -16.65 10.25
CA LYS A 249 -8.14 -17.97 10.66
C LYS A 249 -7.46 -18.71 9.51
N SER A 250 -8.05 -18.70 8.31
CA SER A 250 -7.42 -19.38 7.17
C SER A 250 -6.13 -18.68 6.73
N GLN A 251 -6.04 -17.35 6.83
CA GLN A 251 -4.79 -16.63 6.53
C GLN A 251 -3.69 -16.85 7.59
N ALA A 252 -4.05 -17.15 8.84
CA ALA A 252 -3.09 -17.47 9.90
C ALA A 252 -2.57 -18.92 9.86
N ASP A 253 -3.27 -19.82 9.16
CA ASP A 253 -2.92 -21.24 9.05
C ASP A 253 -2.23 -21.51 7.70
N THR A 254 -0.92 -21.76 7.74
CA THR A 254 -0.10 -22.02 6.55
C THR A 254 -0.48 -23.32 5.82
N SER A 255 -1.18 -24.24 6.51
CA SER A 255 -1.72 -25.47 5.96
C SER A 255 -3.13 -25.30 5.37
N SER A 256 -3.73 -24.11 5.45
CA SER A 256 -5.05 -23.87 4.90
C SER A 256 -5.02 -23.73 3.38
N THR A 257 -6.13 -24.08 2.73
CA THR A 257 -6.29 -23.85 1.28
C THR A 257 -6.28 -22.37 0.93
N GLY A 258 -6.82 -21.51 1.81
CA GLY A 258 -6.83 -20.06 1.60
C GLY A 258 -5.42 -19.47 1.60
N PHE A 259 -4.57 -19.88 2.54
CA PHE A 259 -3.17 -19.45 2.60
C PHE A 259 -2.39 -19.93 1.38
N ARG A 260 -2.45 -21.24 1.06
CA ARG A 260 -1.78 -21.80 -0.13
C ARG A 260 -2.20 -21.11 -1.43
N ARG A 261 -3.49 -20.76 -1.56
CA ARG A 261 -3.96 -20.01 -2.73
C ARG A 261 -3.39 -18.59 -2.76
N GLY A 262 -3.31 -17.91 -1.62
CA GLY A 262 -2.63 -16.62 -1.48
C GLY A 262 -1.17 -16.69 -1.91
N VAL A 263 -0.42 -17.68 -1.42
CA VAL A 263 0.98 -17.96 -1.82
C VAL A 263 1.10 -18.12 -3.33
N ALA A 264 0.20 -18.89 -3.96
CA ALA A 264 0.20 -19.07 -5.42
C ALA A 264 -0.04 -17.76 -6.18
N LEU A 265 -0.98 -16.92 -5.73
CA LEU A 265 -1.26 -15.61 -6.34
C LEU A 265 -0.05 -14.66 -6.26
N TYR A 266 0.62 -14.61 -5.10
CA TYR A 266 1.85 -13.80 -4.95
C TYR A 266 2.99 -14.32 -5.82
N ARG A 267 3.14 -15.65 -5.93
CA ARG A 267 4.14 -16.26 -6.81
C ARG A 267 3.92 -15.85 -8.27
N GLU A 268 2.70 -15.93 -8.76
CA GLU A 268 2.33 -15.52 -10.13
C GLU A 268 2.61 -14.03 -10.34
N MET A 269 2.20 -13.19 -9.41
CA MET A 269 2.43 -11.74 -9.47
C MET A 269 3.92 -11.37 -9.53
N LEU A 270 4.74 -11.96 -8.67
CA LEU A 270 6.19 -11.68 -8.60
C LEU A 270 6.95 -12.28 -9.79
N ALA A 271 6.53 -13.45 -10.29
CA ALA A 271 7.13 -14.05 -11.48
C ALA A 271 6.88 -13.21 -12.75
N ALA A 272 5.81 -12.42 -12.79
CA ALA A 272 5.45 -11.56 -13.90
C ALA A 272 6.14 -10.18 -13.90
N THR A 273 7.16 -9.93 -13.07
CA THR A 273 7.85 -8.63 -13.00
C THR A 273 8.87 -8.46 -14.14
N PRO A 274 8.67 -7.58 -15.14
CA PRO A 274 9.51 -7.54 -16.34
C PRO A 274 10.85 -6.81 -16.15
N ALA A 275 10.94 -5.93 -15.16
CA ALA A 275 12.11 -5.11 -14.85
C ALA A 275 12.05 -4.64 -13.38
N TYR A 276 13.19 -4.23 -12.84
CA TYR A 276 13.29 -3.64 -11.50
C TYR A 276 13.84 -2.22 -11.59
N ALA A 277 13.34 -1.34 -10.73
CA ALA A 277 13.96 -0.05 -10.45
C ALA A 277 14.50 -0.10 -9.02
N VAL A 278 15.78 0.19 -8.84
CA VAL A 278 16.45 0.15 -7.54
C VAL A 278 16.83 1.57 -7.13
N LEU A 279 16.32 1.98 -5.97
CA LEU A 279 16.69 3.21 -5.30
C LEU A 279 17.75 2.89 -4.25
N THR A 280 18.86 3.62 -4.26
CA THR A 280 19.96 3.45 -3.31
C THR A 280 20.30 4.77 -2.67
N SER A 281 20.47 4.76 -1.35
CA SER A 281 21.01 5.88 -0.58
C SER A 281 22.50 5.65 -0.28
N PRO A 282 23.30 6.72 -0.06
CA PRO A 282 24.72 6.59 0.27
C PRO A 282 24.95 5.81 1.57
N THR A 283 24.08 6.00 2.56
CA THR A 283 24.11 5.29 3.85
C THR A 283 22.73 4.76 4.22
N ASN A 284 22.60 4.20 5.44
CA ASN A 284 21.32 3.76 6.00
C ASN A 284 20.89 4.60 7.21
N THR A 285 21.36 5.85 7.32
CA THR A 285 20.95 6.81 8.37
C THR A 285 19.46 7.17 8.21
N ARG A 286 18.84 7.74 9.26
CA ARG A 286 17.45 8.19 9.18
C ARG A 286 17.22 9.32 8.19
N ALA A 287 18.20 10.21 8.02
CA ALA A 287 18.14 11.26 7.01
C ALA A 287 18.15 10.67 5.59
N ASP A 288 19.07 9.73 5.32
CA ASP A 288 19.17 9.05 4.02
C ASP A 288 17.98 8.15 3.69
N GLN A 289 17.21 7.71 4.69
CA GLN A 289 15.95 6.99 4.48
C GLN A 289 14.81 7.93 4.07
N ILE A 290 14.92 9.23 4.38
CA ILE A 290 13.92 10.26 4.02
C ILE A 290 14.25 10.89 2.66
N ALA A 291 15.53 11.12 2.40
CA ALA A 291 16.06 11.86 1.25
C ALA A 291 16.03 11.09 -0.07
#